data_AF-A0A382Q152-F1
#
_entry.id   AF-A0A382Q152-F1
#
_cell.length_a   1.000
_cell.length_b   1.000
_cell.length_c   1.000
_cell.angle_alpha   90.00
_cell.angle_beta   90.00
_cell.angle_gamma   90.00
#
_symmetry.space_group_name_H-M   'P 1'
#
loop_
_entity.id
_entity.type
_entity.pdbx_description
1 polymer ?
#
loop_
_entity_poly.entity_id
_entity_poly.type
_entity_poly.pdbx_seq_one_letter_code
_entity_poly.pdbx_strand_id
1 'polypeptide(L)'
;FPFILKYYAAVFPEVDAGPVASTFLGIALIGSFFMALGCFASSLTRSQIVAAMASFTLGAGIFMVGLLGKISPPTDTPLYAALQYISVLEHMKDFSSGFIDSRHIVFYLSLTAVFLFLTCQTIGSRRWK
;
A
#
# COMPACT_ATOMS: atom_id res chain seq x y z
N PHE A 1 -30.60 14.37 31.66
CA PHE A 1 -29.46 14.37 30.72
C PHE A 1 -29.07 13.02 30.06
N PRO A 2 -29.59 11.82 30.40
CA PRO A 2 -29.19 10.58 29.70
C PRO A 2 -29.95 10.26 28.40
N PHE A 3 -31.10 10.91 28.15
CA PHE A 3 -31.92 10.66 26.95
C PHE A 3 -31.42 11.36 25.68
N ILE A 4 -30.83 12.55 25.82
CA ILE A 4 -30.31 13.35 24.69
C ILE A 4 -29.07 12.67 24.10
N LEU A 5 -28.20 12.11 24.95
CA LEU A 5 -27.05 11.30 24.51
C LEU A 5 -27.48 10.05 23.74
N LYS A 6 -28.59 9.39 24.11
CA LYS A 6 -29.10 8.26 23.32
C LYS A 6 -29.68 8.70 21.97
N TYR A 7 -30.34 9.85 21.89
CA TYR A 7 -30.91 10.33 20.62
C TYR A 7 -29.82 10.84 19.65
N TYR A 8 -28.79 11.52 20.18
CA TYR A 8 -27.65 12.00 19.38
C TYR A 8 -26.55 10.95 19.15
N ALA A 9 -26.40 9.94 20.00
CA ALA A 9 -25.45 8.82 19.78
C ALA A 9 -26.10 7.60 19.08
N ALA A 10 -27.43 7.54 18.96
CA ALA A 10 -28.12 6.57 18.09
C ALA A 10 -28.20 7.03 16.63
N VAL A 11 -27.94 8.31 16.36
CA VAL A 11 -27.28 8.67 15.12
C VAL A 11 -25.85 8.17 15.31
N PHE A 12 -25.62 6.89 14.99
CA PHE A 12 -24.31 6.53 14.45
C PHE A 12 -24.02 7.65 13.46
N PRO A 13 -22.96 8.48 13.62
CA PRO A 13 -22.61 9.41 12.56
C PRO A 13 -22.59 8.53 11.33
N GLU A 14 -23.55 8.69 10.39
CA GLU A 14 -23.81 7.70 9.36
C GLU A 14 -22.45 7.39 8.79
N VAL A 15 -21.91 6.23 9.15
CA VAL A 15 -20.49 5.98 8.98
C VAL A 15 -20.39 5.93 7.49
N ASP A 16 -19.85 7.00 6.92
CA ASP A 16 -20.03 7.24 5.50
C ASP A 16 -19.38 6.05 4.82
N ALA A 17 -20.24 5.17 4.28
CA ALA A 17 -19.83 3.82 3.95
C ALA A 17 -18.84 3.87 2.78
N GLY A 18 -18.87 4.96 2.00
CA GLY A 18 -17.90 5.29 0.96
C GLY A 18 -16.46 5.34 1.50
N PRO A 19 -16.09 6.33 2.33
CA PRO A 19 -14.77 6.43 2.95
C PRO A 19 -14.30 5.17 3.68
N VAL A 20 -15.21 4.46 4.35
CA VAL A 20 -14.84 3.22 5.05
C VAL A 20 -14.50 2.11 4.06
N ALA A 21 -15.37 1.86 3.07
CA ALA A 21 -15.13 0.85 2.05
C ALA A 21 -13.87 1.16 1.22
N SER A 22 -13.64 2.42 0.86
CA SER A 22 -12.45 2.86 0.12
C SER A 22 -11.17 2.64 0.92
N THR A 23 -11.18 2.90 2.23
CA THR A 23 -10.04 2.67 3.12
C THR A 23 -9.72 1.18 3.22
N PHE A 24 -10.72 0.32 3.41
CA PHE A 24 -10.52 -1.14 3.41
C PHE A 24 -9.97 -1.65 2.08
N LEU A 25 -10.48 -1.14 0.96
CA LEU A 25 -10.02 -1.49 -0.38
C LEU A 25 -8.56 -1.03 -0.60
N GLY A 26 -8.21 0.18 -0.16
CA GLY A 26 -6.84 0.71 -0.20
C GLY A 26 -5.88 -0.14 0.63
N ILE A 27 -6.25 -0.49 1.87
CA ILE A 27 -5.47 -1.38 2.74
C ILE A 27 -5.28 -2.75 2.09
N ALA A 28 -6.33 -3.32 1.49
CA ALA A 28 -6.24 -4.62 0.82
C ALA A 28 -5.28 -4.59 -0.37
N LEU A 29 -5.35 -3.55 -1.22
CA LEU A 29 -4.47 -3.38 -2.38
C LEU A 29 -3.01 -3.20 -1.97
N ILE A 30 -2.74 -2.25 -1.07
CA ILE A 30 -1.39 -1.98 -0.60
C ILE A 30 -0.85 -3.21 0.14
N GLY A 31 -1.65 -3.83 1.00
CA GLY A 31 -1.30 -5.06 1.70
C GLY A 31 -0.94 -6.20 0.73
N SER A 32 -1.72 -6.39 -0.35
CA SER A 32 -1.42 -7.41 -1.37
C SER A 32 -0.08 -7.15 -2.06
N PHE A 33 0.25 -5.89 -2.33
CA PHE A 33 1.52 -5.50 -2.94
C PHE A 33 2.70 -5.79 -2.01
N PHE A 34 2.61 -5.40 -0.73
CA PHE A 34 3.64 -5.71 0.25
C PHE A 34 3.82 -7.22 0.47
N MET A 35 2.74 -8.01 0.44
CA MET A 35 2.80 -9.47 0.50
C MET A 35 3.53 -10.05 -0.71
N ALA A 36 3.18 -9.63 -1.93
CA ALA A 36 3.83 -10.09 -3.16
C ALA A 36 5.32 -9.73 -3.19
N LEU A 37 5.68 -8.53 -2.75
CA LEU A 37 7.07 -8.08 -2.63
C LEU A 37 7.85 -8.92 -1.61
N GLY A 38 7.25 -9.23 -0.45
CA GLY A 38 7.86 -10.10 0.55
C GLY A 38 8.03 -11.54 0.07
N CYS A 39 7.05 -12.08 -0.66
CA CYS A 39 7.15 -13.38 -1.32
C CYS A 39 8.30 -13.41 -2.34
N PHE A 40 8.46 -12.35 -3.14
CA PHE A 40 9.56 -12.23 -4.09
C PHE A 40 10.92 -12.21 -3.38
N ALA A 41 11.09 -11.39 -2.34
CA ALA A 41 12.31 -11.35 -1.54
C ALA A 41 12.63 -12.71 -0.89
N SER A 42 11.62 -13.42 -0.40
CA SER A 42 11.74 -14.78 0.12
C SER A 42 12.21 -15.77 -0.94
N SER A 43 11.62 -15.71 -2.14
CA SER A 43 11.99 -16.59 -3.26
C SER A 43 13.44 -16.42 -3.72
N LEU A 44 14.00 -15.20 -3.60
CA LEU A 44 15.35 -14.90 -4.06
C LEU A 44 16.41 -15.45 -3.09
N THR A 45 16.06 -15.63 -1.83
CA THR A 45 17.01 -15.94 -0.75
C THR A 45 16.92 -17.41 -0.33
N ARG A 46 18.00 -18.00 0.20
CA ARG A 46 17.96 -19.34 0.83
C ARG A 46 17.79 -19.26 2.35
N SER A 47 18.14 -18.13 2.95
CA SER A 47 18.01 -17.87 4.39
C SER A 47 16.75 -17.05 4.68
N GLN A 48 15.89 -17.57 5.55
CA GLN A 48 14.66 -16.90 5.98
C GLN A 48 14.92 -15.56 6.69
N ILE A 49 16.04 -15.46 7.42
CA ILE A 49 16.44 -14.22 8.09
C ILE A 49 16.77 -13.13 7.07
N VAL A 50 17.56 -13.48 6.04
CA VAL A 50 17.94 -12.52 5.00
C VAL A 50 16.72 -12.10 4.15
N ALA A 51 15.79 -13.03 3.89
CA ALA A 51 14.53 -12.72 3.24
C ALA A 51 13.66 -11.73 4.05
N ALA A 52 13.59 -11.93 5.38
CA ALA A 52 12.86 -11.05 6.28
C ALA A 52 13.49 -9.65 6.31
N MET A 53 14.83 -9.56 6.42
CA MET A 53 15.54 -8.29 6.37
C MET A 53 15.34 -7.57 5.03
N ALA A 54 15.44 -8.27 3.90
CA ALA A 54 15.23 -7.66 2.58
C ALA A 54 13.80 -7.13 2.42
N SER A 55 12.79 -7.89 2.85
CA SER A 55 11.38 -7.46 2.82
C SER A 55 11.16 -6.21 3.69
N PHE A 56 11.77 -6.20 4.88
CA PHE A 56 11.68 -5.07 5.80
C PHE A 56 12.38 -3.83 5.23
N THR A 57 13.59 -3.96 4.68
CA THR A 57 14.33 -2.85 4.06
C THR A 57 13.60 -2.26 2.87
N LEU A 58 13.05 -3.10 1.98
CA LEU A 58 12.26 -2.63 0.84
C LEU A 58 10.97 -1.93 1.30
N GLY A 59 10.26 -2.53 2.26
CA GLY A 59 9.04 -1.94 2.80
C GLY A 59 9.29 -0.61 3.52
N ALA A 60 10.33 -0.54 4.34
CA ALA A 60 10.76 0.68 5.00
C ALA A 60 11.24 1.75 4.00
N GLY A 61 11.90 1.34 2.92
CA GLY A 61 12.31 2.23 1.83
C GLY A 61 11.11 2.89 1.14
N ILE A 62 10.10 2.11 0.79
CA ILE A 62 8.84 2.61 0.20
C ILE A 62 8.14 3.58 1.17
N PHE A 63 8.12 3.26 2.47
CA PHE A 63 7.55 4.13 3.49
C PHE A 63 8.34 5.44 3.64
N MET A 64 9.67 5.37 3.64
CA MET A 64 10.57 6.53 3.64
C MET A 64 10.30 7.45 2.45
N VAL A 65 10.10 6.91 1.24
CA VAL A 65 9.77 7.70 0.04
C VAL A 65 8.49 8.50 0.23
N GLY A 66 7.44 7.89 0.80
CA GLY A 66 6.21 8.62 1.08
C GLY A 66 6.36 9.71 2.16
N LEU A 67 7.30 9.53 3.10
CA LEU A 67 7.61 10.52 4.13
C LEU A 67 8.46 11.68 3.58
N LEU A 68 9.41 11.36 2.69
CA LEU A 68 10.19 12.34 1.92
C LEU A 68 9.29 13.24 1.06
N GLY A 69 8.24 12.67 0.46
CA GLY A 69 7.24 13.42 -0.31
C GLY A 69 6.48 14.47 0.52
N LYS A 70 6.30 14.24 1.83
CA LYS A 70 5.62 15.19 2.73
C LYS A 70 6.50 16.33 3.23
N ILE A 71 7.81 16.09 3.38
CA ILE A 71 8.75 17.09 3.89
C ILE A 71 9.35 17.96 2.77
N SER A 72 9.31 17.49 1.52
CA SER A 72 9.82 18.25 0.38
C SER A 72 8.82 19.36 0.02
N PRO A 73 9.26 20.63 -0.11
CA PRO A 73 8.40 21.70 -0.56
C PRO A 73 7.88 21.37 -1.98
N PRO A 74 6.59 21.65 -2.28
CA PRO A 74 6.04 21.41 -3.61
C PRO A 74 6.85 22.22 -4.62
N THR A 75 7.68 21.51 -5.37
CA THR A 75 8.56 22.08 -6.39
C THR A 75 8.18 21.39 -7.69
N ASP A 76 8.02 22.13 -8.78
CA ASP A 76 7.65 21.62 -10.12
C ASP A 76 8.78 20.82 -10.79
N THR A 77 9.52 20.04 -10.00
CA THR A 77 10.55 19.14 -10.50
C THR A 77 9.92 17.80 -10.88
N PRO A 78 10.37 17.16 -11.96
CA PRO A 78 9.89 15.83 -12.35
C PRO A 78 10.15 14.78 -11.24
N LEU A 79 11.16 15.03 -10.40
CA LEU A 79 11.45 14.20 -9.23
C LEU A 79 10.32 14.26 -8.19
N TYR A 80 9.75 15.43 -7.93
CA TYR A 80 8.63 15.61 -7.00
C TYR A 80 7.37 14.90 -7.49
N ALA A 81 7.05 14.99 -8.79
CA ALA A 81 5.92 14.28 -9.38
C ALA A 81 6.07 12.75 -9.29
N ALA A 82 7.29 12.22 -9.49
CA ALA A 82 7.57 10.80 -9.31
C ALA A 82 7.47 10.37 -7.83
N LEU A 83 7.93 11.20 -6.90
CA LEU A 83 7.84 10.96 -5.46
C LEU A 83 6.38 10.92 -4.98
N GLN A 84 5.53 11.86 -5.43
CA GLN A 84 4.09 11.82 -5.15
C GLN A 84 3.43 10.58 -5.75
N TYR A 85 3.78 10.21 -6.98
CA TYR A 85 3.21 9.03 -7.65
C TYR A 85 3.56 7.70 -6.96
N ILE A 86 4.65 7.65 -6.20
CA ILE A 86 5.07 6.46 -5.43
C ILE A 86 4.63 6.56 -3.96
N SER A 87 4.21 7.73 -3.49
CA SER A 87 3.91 8.00 -2.09
C SER A 87 2.69 7.20 -1.61
N VAL A 88 2.92 6.04 -1.01
CA VAL A 88 1.87 5.19 -0.42
C VAL A 88 1.06 5.95 0.63
N LEU A 89 1.68 6.91 1.33
CA LEU A 89 1.00 7.75 2.32
C LEU A 89 -0.04 8.68 1.68
N GLU A 90 0.24 9.19 0.47
CA GLU A 90 -0.68 10.07 -0.25
C GLU A 90 -1.85 9.28 -0.82
N HIS A 91 -1.57 8.13 -1.43
CA HIS A 91 -2.58 7.15 -1.82
C HIS A 91 -3.51 6.79 -0.66
N MET A 92 -2.95 6.47 0.52
CA MET A 92 -3.73 6.15 1.72
C MET A 92 -4.59 7.32 2.20
N LYS A 93 -4.11 8.56 2.08
CA LYS A 93 -4.88 9.76 2.41
C LYS A 93 -6.09 9.90 1.49
N ASP A 94 -5.91 9.64 0.20
CA ASP A 94 -6.97 9.77 -0.80
C ASP A 94 -8.01 8.66 -0.64
N PHE A 95 -7.57 7.42 -0.38
CA PHE A 95 -8.46 6.32 0.02
C PHE A 95 -9.23 6.63 1.32
N SER A 96 -8.58 7.23 2.32
CA SER A 96 -9.23 7.64 3.57
C SER A 96 -10.24 8.76 3.39
N SER A 97 -10.14 9.52 2.30
CA SER A 97 -11.05 10.63 1.98
C SER A 97 -12.25 10.16 1.14
N GLY A 98 -12.35 8.87 0.81
CA GLY A 98 -13.38 8.33 -0.08
C GLY A 98 -13.09 8.50 -1.57
N PHE A 99 -11.94 9.06 -1.93
CA PHE A 99 -11.56 9.29 -3.32
C PHE A 99 -10.86 8.03 -3.88
N ILE A 100 -11.61 7.24 -4.65
CA ILE A 100 -11.09 6.04 -5.30
C ILE A 100 -10.72 6.38 -6.74
N ASP A 101 -9.43 6.62 -7.01
CA ASP A 101 -8.94 6.68 -8.39
C ASP A 101 -8.62 5.26 -8.89
N SER A 102 -9.21 4.91 -10.04
CA SER A 102 -8.94 3.66 -10.76
C SER A 102 -7.45 3.48 -11.09
N ARG A 103 -6.70 4.58 -11.28
CA ARG A 103 -5.27 4.55 -11.59
C ARG A 103 -4.46 3.87 -10.48
N HIS A 104 -4.80 4.13 -9.23
CA HIS A 104 -4.12 3.54 -8.08
C HIS A 104 -4.43 2.06 -7.96
N ILE A 105 -5.69 1.67 -8.17
CA ILE A 105 -6.11 0.27 -8.16
C ILE A 105 -5.34 -0.53 -9.21
N VAL A 106 -5.31 -0.05 -10.46
CA VAL A 106 -4.60 -0.72 -11.56
C VAL A 106 -3.09 -0.73 -11.30
N PHE A 107 -2.54 0.33 -10.73
CA PHE A 107 -1.12 0.39 -10.37
C PHE A 107 -0.76 -0.70 -9.35
N TYR A 108 -1.46 -0.79 -8.21
CA TYR A 108 -1.16 -1.80 -7.19
C TYR A 108 -1.45 -3.22 -7.68
N LEU A 109 -2.55 -3.46 -8.40
CA LEU A 109 -2.85 -4.80 -8.94
C LEU A 109 -1.81 -5.26 -9.95
N SER A 110 -1.41 -4.40 -10.89
CA SER A 110 -0.38 -4.75 -11.88
C SER A 110 0.96 -5.03 -11.22
N LEU A 111 1.35 -4.22 -10.23
CA LEU A 111 2.57 -4.40 -9.47
C LEU A 111 2.55 -5.72 -8.68
N THR A 112 1.45 -6.00 -7.95
CA THR A 112 1.24 -7.27 -7.25
C THR A 112 1.35 -8.47 -8.20
N ALA A 113 0.71 -8.42 -9.37
CA ALA A 113 0.77 -9.48 -10.36
C ALA A 113 2.18 -9.71 -10.91
N VAL A 114 2.93 -8.64 -11.20
CA VAL A 114 4.32 -8.72 -11.67
C VAL A 114 5.23 -9.35 -10.60
N PHE A 115 5.13 -8.93 -9.34
CA PHE A 115 5.93 -9.50 -8.25
C PHE A 115 5.59 -10.97 -7.98
N LEU A 116 4.31 -11.36 -8.04
CA LEU A 116 3.91 -12.76 -7.94
C LEU A 116 4.41 -13.59 -9.12
N PHE A 117 4.34 -13.06 -10.34
CA PHE A 117 4.87 -13.73 -11.52
C PHE A 117 6.38 -13.96 -11.41
N LEU A 118 7.13 -12.93 -10.99
CA LEU A 118 8.57 -13.04 -10.72
C LEU A 118 8.85 -14.07 -9.62
N THR A 119 8.05 -14.10 -8.55
CA THR A 119 8.15 -15.10 -7.49
C THR A 119 7.94 -16.53 -8.02
N CYS A 120 6.94 -16.74 -8.87
CA CYS A 120 6.71 -18.05 -9.50
C CYS A 120 7.88 -18.44 -10.41
N GLN A 121 8.43 -17.49 -11.17
CA GLN A 121 9.55 -17.74 -12.08
C GLN A 121 10.84 -18.07 -11.33
N THR A 122 11.15 -17.38 -10.22
CA THR A 122 12.34 -17.67 -9.39
C THR A 122 12.24 -19.06 -8.74
N ILE A 123 11.05 -19.44 -8.27
CA ILE A 123 10.80 -20.78 -7.73
C ILE A 123 10.93 -21.84 -8.83
N GLY A 124 10.38 -21.60 -10.03
CA GLY A 124 10.49 -22.48 -11.18
C GLY A 124 11.94 -22.70 -11.62
N SER A 125 12.72 -21.62 -11.69
CA SER A 125 14.15 -21.65 -12.03
C SER A 125 14.97 -22.48 -11.03
N ARG A 126 14.62 -22.46 -9.74
CA ARG A 126 15.24 -23.31 -8.71
C ARG A 126 14.89 -24.79 -8.83
N ARG A 127 13.75 -25.14 -9.45
CA ARG A 127 13.34 -26.54 -9.67
C ARG A 127 14.05 -27.19 -10.86
N TRP A 128 14.57 -26.40 -11.79
CA TRP A 128 15.21 -26.87 -13.03
C TRP A 128 16.74 -26.93 -12.92
N LYS A 129 17.31 -26.48 -11.79
CA LYS A 129 18.69 -26.80 -11.37
C LYS A 129 18.65 -27.93 -10.36
#